data_AF-A0A0F9AGY8-F1
#
_entry.id   AF-A0A0F9AGY8-F1
#
_cell.length_a   1.000
_cell.length_b   1.000
_cell.length_c   1.000
_cell.angle_alpha   90.00
_cell.angle_beta   90.00
_cell.angle_gamma   90.00
#
_symmetry.space_group_name_H-M   'P 1'
#
loop_
_entity.id
_entity.type
_entity.pdbx_description
1 polymer ?
#
loop_
_entity_poly.entity_id
_entity_poly.type
_entity_poly.pdbx_seq_one_letter_code
_entity_poly.pdbx_strand_id
1 'polypeptide(L)'
;MDKTKQIELLESKPFSYWEKLAKYLTERSERICADNDCTEYDHNCESYAYISADGTLHSICGSDYWQGFGSCDIELFGNVVAIPLPWIGNGQDLKSAIDADLPWDFD
;
A
#
# COMPACT_ATOMS: atom_id res chain seq x y z
N MET A 1 20.99 -5.24 32.65
CA MET A 1 19.80 -5.22 31.78
C MET A 1 20.02 -6.27 30.70
N ASP A 2 19.20 -7.31 30.74
CA ASP A 2 19.38 -8.54 29.97
C ASP A 2 18.88 -8.34 28.53
N LYS A 3 19.80 -8.35 27.56
CA LYS A 3 19.51 -8.14 26.14
C LYS A 3 18.57 -9.21 25.57
N THR A 4 18.48 -10.35 26.24
CA THR A 4 17.63 -11.49 25.85
C THR A 4 16.14 -11.14 25.98
N LYS A 5 15.76 -10.34 26.97
CA LYS A 5 14.35 -9.94 27.18
C LYS A 5 13.86 -8.90 26.18
N GLN A 6 14.75 -8.12 25.55
CA GLN A 6 14.36 -7.16 24.52
C GLN A 6 14.01 -7.84 23.19
N ILE A 7 14.62 -8.99 22.89
CA ILE A 7 14.37 -9.72 21.64
C ILE A 7 13.00 -10.43 21.71
N GLU A 8 12.67 -11.09 22.82
CA GLU A 8 11.35 -11.73 23.00
C GLU A 8 10.17 -10.73 23.03
N LEU A 9 10.41 -9.48 23.40
CA LEU A 9 9.40 -8.41 23.39
C LEU A 9 9.14 -7.81 21.99
N LEU A 10 10.07 -8.01 21.04
CA LEU A 10 9.91 -7.58 19.65
C LEU A 10 9.20 -8.66 18.81
N GLU A 11 9.29 -9.93 19.19
CA GLU A 11 8.65 -11.05 18.49
C GLU A 11 7.19 -11.30 18.93
N SER A 12 6.69 -10.61 19.96
CA SER A 12 5.41 -10.91 20.61
C SER A 12 4.30 -9.88 20.40
N LYS A 13 4.53 -8.79 19.65
CA LYS A 13 3.42 -7.92 19.23
C LYS A 13 2.95 -8.35 17.86
N PRO A 14 1.69 -8.80 17.70
CA PRO A 14 1.14 -8.99 16.37
C PRO A 14 1.29 -7.65 15.64
N PHE A 15 2.00 -7.66 14.51
CA PHE A 15 2.10 -6.48 13.66
C PHE A 15 0.69 -5.90 13.49
N SER A 16 0.58 -4.59 13.69
CA SER A 16 -0.67 -3.90 13.38
C SER A 16 -1.03 -4.20 11.92
N TYR A 17 -2.31 -4.18 11.61
CA TYR A 17 -2.77 -4.43 10.24
C TYR A 17 -2.01 -3.57 9.21
N TRP A 18 -1.79 -2.30 9.54
CA TRP A 18 -1.03 -1.37 8.72
C TRP A 18 0.43 -1.76 8.51
N GLU A 19 1.12 -2.27 9.52
CA GLU A 19 2.50 -2.74 9.36
C GLU A 19 2.58 -3.96 8.43
N LYS A 20 1.60 -4.87 8.53
CA LYS A 20 1.53 -6.02 7.62
C LYS A 20 1.32 -5.57 6.18
N LEU A 21 0.44 -4.59 5.97
CA LEU A 21 0.16 -4.04 4.65
C LEU A 21 1.38 -3.30 4.09
N ALA A 22 2.00 -2.41 4.86
CA ALA A 22 3.21 -1.70 4.44
C ALA A 22 4.34 -2.67 4.04
N LYS A 23 4.60 -3.67 4.87
CA LYS A 23 5.59 -4.72 4.57
C LYS A 23 5.23 -5.48 3.28
N TYR A 24 3.96 -5.86 3.12
CA TYR A 24 3.50 -6.52 1.91
C TYR A 24 3.72 -5.65 0.66
N LEU A 25 3.42 -4.36 0.71
CA LEU A 25 3.63 -3.45 -0.41
C LEU A 25 5.12 -3.31 -0.76
N THR A 26 5.99 -3.20 0.23
CA THR A 26 7.45 -3.17 0.02
C THR A 26 7.93 -4.45 -0.68
N GLU A 27 7.58 -5.62 -0.16
CA GLU A 27 7.96 -6.92 -0.75
C GLU A 27 7.38 -7.12 -2.14
N ARG A 28 6.14 -6.67 -2.36
CA ARG A 28 5.44 -6.79 -3.64
C ARG A 28 6.07 -5.91 -4.72
N SER A 29 6.56 -4.74 -4.33
CA SER A 29 7.21 -3.79 -5.22
C SER A 29 8.48 -4.37 -5.86
N GLU A 30 9.22 -5.22 -5.14
CA GLU A 30 10.41 -5.89 -5.67
C GLU A 30 10.09 -6.86 -6.83
N ARG A 31 8.84 -7.30 -6.92
CA ARG A 31 8.37 -8.29 -7.91
C ARG A 31 7.48 -7.65 -8.98
N ILE A 32 7.08 -6.39 -8.80
CA ILE A 32 6.02 -5.77 -9.61
C ILE A 32 6.39 -5.65 -11.09
N CYS A 33 7.67 -5.44 -11.39
CA CYS A 33 8.15 -5.40 -12.76
C CYS A 33 8.06 -6.77 -13.45
N ALA A 34 8.29 -7.87 -12.71
CA ALA A 34 8.16 -9.22 -13.27
C ALA A 34 6.69 -9.57 -13.54
N ASP A 35 5.79 -9.15 -12.65
CA ASP A 35 4.35 -9.41 -12.80
C ASP A 35 3.69 -8.59 -13.90
N ASN A 36 4.24 -7.41 -14.20
CA ASN A 36 3.76 -6.53 -15.26
C ASN A 36 4.53 -6.69 -16.59
N ASP A 37 5.35 -7.74 -16.73
CA ASP A 37 6.18 -8.01 -17.91
C ASP A 37 7.01 -6.79 -18.36
N CYS A 38 7.43 -5.97 -17.39
CA CYS A 38 8.21 -4.76 -17.63
C CYS A 38 9.67 -5.13 -17.85
N THR A 39 10.34 -4.46 -18.77
CA THR A 39 11.77 -4.61 -18.98
C THR A 39 12.57 -3.83 -17.94
N GLU A 40 13.84 -4.18 -17.72
CA GLU A 40 14.74 -3.44 -16.82
C GLU A 40 14.94 -1.96 -17.22
N TYR A 41 14.57 -1.60 -18.45
CA TYR A 41 14.63 -0.26 -19.03
C TYR A 41 13.33 0.52 -18.88
N ASP A 42 12.23 -0.14 -18.52
CA ASP A 42 10.97 0.52 -18.18
C ASP A 42 11.13 1.13 -16.79
N HIS A 43 11.62 2.37 -16.79
CA HIS A 43 11.84 3.14 -15.57
C HIS A 43 10.59 3.16 -14.72
N ASN A 44 10.74 2.74 -13.45
CA ASN A 44 9.70 2.74 -12.43
C ASN A 44 8.39 2.14 -12.97
N CYS A 45 8.33 0.84 -13.30
CA CYS A 45 7.10 0.08 -13.61
C CYS A 45 5.89 0.67 -12.88
N GLU A 46 5.22 1.69 -13.45
CA GLU A 46 4.63 2.80 -12.68
C GLU A 46 3.40 2.29 -11.95
N SER A 47 3.62 1.65 -10.81
CA SER A 47 2.62 0.78 -10.22
C SER A 47 2.03 1.45 -9.01
N TYR A 48 0.72 1.30 -8.86
CA TYR A 48 -0.01 1.84 -7.74
C TYR A 48 -0.73 0.72 -7.00
N ALA A 49 -0.74 0.83 -5.68
CA ALA A 49 -1.62 0.05 -4.82
C ALA A 49 -2.87 0.86 -4.53
N TYR A 50 -4.04 0.27 -4.74
CA TYR A 50 -5.34 0.90 -4.56
C TYR A 50 -5.93 0.48 -3.22
N ILE A 51 -6.03 1.42 -2.28
CA ILE A 51 -6.31 1.13 -0.87
C ILE A 51 -7.44 2.01 -0.35
N SER A 52 -8.46 1.40 0.28
CA SER A 52 -9.52 2.13 0.99
C SER A 52 -9.05 2.70 2.33
N ALA A 53 -9.82 3.62 2.91
CA ALA A 53 -9.54 4.23 4.21
C ALA A 53 -9.36 3.24 5.38
N ASP A 54 -10.01 2.08 5.31
CA ASP A 54 -9.87 0.99 6.28
C ASP A 54 -8.60 0.14 6.08
N GLY A 55 -7.85 0.43 5.01
CA GLY A 55 -6.64 -0.24 4.58
C GLY A 55 -6.87 -1.48 3.70
N THR A 56 -8.12 -1.72 3.29
CA THR A 56 -8.43 -2.79 2.31
C THR A 56 -7.69 -2.53 1.00
N LEU A 57 -6.79 -3.45 0.64
CA LEU A 57 -6.10 -3.45 -0.65
C LEU A 57 -7.01 -4.07 -1.72
N HIS A 58 -7.39 -3.28 -2.73
CA HIS A 58 -8.24 -3.73 -3.83
C HIS A 58 -7.44 -4.31 -4.99
N SER A 59 -6.34 -3.64 -5.37
CA SER A 59 -5.54 -4.04 -6.51
C SER A 59 -4.15 -3.43 -6.47
N ILE A 60 -3.23 -4.02 -7.24
CA ILE A 60 -1.91 -3.44 -7.56
C ILE A 60 -1.71 -3.59 -9.06
N CYS A 61 -1.53 -2.48 -9.78
CA CYS A 61 -1.40 -2.48 -11.24
C CYS A 61 -0.40 -1.43 -11.73
N GLY A 62 0.26 -1.72 -12.87
CA GLY A 62 1.09 -0.79 -13.63
C GLY A 62 0.27 0.25 -14.37
N SER A 63 0.88 1.43 -14.55
CA SER A 63 0.37 2.70 -15.05
C SER A 63 -0.62 2.60 -16.20
N ASP A 64 -1.89 2.76 -15.82
CA ASP A 64 -2.76 3.70 -16.48
C ASP A 64 -3.73 4.23 -15.42
N TYR A 65 -3.36 5.39 -14.90
CA TYR A 65 -4.14 6.23 -14.01
C TYR A 65 -5.64 6.16 -14.34
N TRP A 66 -6.44 5.44 -13.54
CA TRP A 66 -7.89 5.63 -13.49
C TRP A 66 -8.68 5.51 -14.82
N GLN A 67 -8.19 4.85 -15.87
CA GLN A 67 -9.03 4.59 -17.05
C GLN A 67 -10.19 3.61 -16.76
N GLY A 68 -10.22 3.00 -15.56
CA GLY A 68 -11.25 2.03 -15.17
C GLY A 68 -11.86 2.20 -13.79
N PHE A 69 -11.28 2.98 -12.87
CA PHE A 69 -11.93 3.25 -11.57
C PHE A 69 -12.99 4.34 -11.81
N GLY A 70 -14.19 3.92 -12.21
CA GLY A 70 -15.29 4.82 -12.51
C GLY A 70 -16.01 5.27 -11.25
N SER A 71 -17.02 6.11 -11.41
CA SER A 71 -17.99 6.39 -10.35
C SER A 71 -18.61 5.11 -9.75
N CYS A 72 -18.70 4.03 -10.54
CA CYS A 72 -19.21 2.74 -10.09
C CYS A 72 -18.28 2.02 -9.09
N ASP A 73 -16.96 2.18 -9.20
CA ASP A 73 -16.02 1.59 -8.25
C ASP A 73 -16.00 2.37 -6.93
N ILE A 74 -16.24 3.68 -6.98
CA ILE A 74 -16.48 4.50 -5.78
C ILE A 74 -17.76 4.05 -5.06
N GLU A 75 -18.84 3.74 -5.81
CA GLU A 75 -20.07 3.21 -5.22
C GLU A 75 -19.89 1.83 -4.58
N LEU A 76 -18.98 1.00 -5.10
CA LEU A 76 -18.74 -0.37 -4.59
C LEU A 76 -17.70 -0.43 -3.46
N PHE A 77 -16.62 0.35 -3.55
CA PHE A 77 -15.46 0.25 -2.67
C PHE A 77 -15.23 1.49 -1.79
N GLY A 78 -16.00 2.56 -2.01
CA GLY A 78 -15.82 3.86 -1.36
C GLY A 78 -14.64 4.65 -1.94
N ASN A 79 -14.18 5.66 -1.20
CA ASN A 79 -12.98 6.41 -1.57
C ASN A 79 -11.75 5.49 -1.48
N VAL A 80 -11.02 5.40 -2.59
CA VAL A 80 -9.81 4.60 -2.74
C VAL A 80 -8.65 5.52 -3.11
N VAL A 81 -7.52 5.36 -2.42
CA VAL A 81 -6.28 6.10 -2.65
C VAL A 81 -5.33 5.25 -3.49
N ALA A 82 -4.63 5.88 -4.43
CA ALA A 82 -3.58 5.27 -5.22
C ALA A 82 -2.20 5.56 -4.59
N ILE A 83 -1.61 4.56 -3.94
CA ILE A 83 -0.28 4.66 -3.32
C ILE A 83 0.79 4.24 -4.33
N PRO A 84 1.75 5.10 -4.69
CA PRO A 84 2.80 4.75 -5.63
C PRO A 84 3.73 3.68 -5.05
N LEU A 85 4.16 2.75 -5.90
CA LEU A 85 5.17 1.75 -5.61
C LEU A 85 6.50 2.10 -6.31
N PRO A 86 7.66 1.81 -5.71
CA PRO A 86 7.85 1.02 -4.49
C PRO A 86 7.50 1.78 -3.19
N TRP A 87 6.85 1.08 -2.26
CA TRP A 87 6.58 1.63 -0.91
C TRP A 87 7.79 1.48 0.01
N ILE A 88 8.22 2.60 0.64
CA ILE A 88 9.46 2.68 1.46
C ILE A 88 9.17 3.07 2.93
N GLY A 89 7.90 3.24 3.32
CA GLY A 89 7.50 3.61 4.69
C GLY A 89 7.10 2.45 5.59
N ASN A 90 6.85 2.71 6.86
CA ASN A 90 6.24 1.75 7.79
C ASN A 90 4.70 1.79 7.74
N GLY A 91 4.03 1.01 8.59
CA GLY A 91 2.55 0.98 8.64
C GLY A 91 1.92 2.31 9.03
N GLN A 92 2.53 3.07 9.93
CA GLN A 92 2.05 4.38 10.32
C GLN A 92 2.21 5.41 9.20
N ASP A 93 3.32 5.36 8.46
CA ASP A 93 3.54 6.19 7.29
C ASP A 93 2.50 5.89 6.20
N LEU A 94 2.18 4.61 5.99
CA LEU A 94 1.20 4.17 5.00
C LEU A 94 -0.20 4.67 5.35
N LYS A 95 -0.60 4.49 6.61
CA LYS A 95 -1.88 5.02 7.09
C LYS A 95 -1.96 6.54 6.90
N SER A 96 -0.89 7.25 7.24
CA SER A 96 -0.86 8.72 7.13
C SER A 96 -0.93 9.18 5.67
N ALA A 97 -0.30 8.45 4.74
CA ALA A 97 -0.40 8.72 3.31
C ALA A 97 -1.83 8.55 2.79
N ILE A 98 -2.51 7.47 3.20
CA ILE A 98 -3.92 7.23 2.84
C ILE A 98 -4.83 8.32 3.44
N ASP A 99 -4.68 8.63 4.73
CA ASP A 99 -5.47 9.66 5.40
C ASP A 99 -5.28 11.06 4.76
N ALA A 100 -4.09 11.36 4.21
CA ALA A 100 -3.80 12.64 3.58
C ALA A 100 -4.43 12.80 2.19
N ASP A 101 -4.53 11.70 1.43
CA ASP A 101 -5.03 11.71 0.05
C ASP A 101 -6.54 11.44 -0.06
N LEU A 102 -7.17 10.93 1.00
CA LEU A 102 -8.63 10.85 1.06
C LEU A 102 -9.22 12.27 1.02
N PRO A 103 -10.22 12.55 0.17
CA PRO A 103 -10.92 13.82 0.22
C PRO A 103 -11.54 13.96 1.61
N TRP A 104 -11.06 14.93 2.37
CA TRP A 104 -11.67 15.34 3.63
C TRP A 104 -13.08 15.85 3.31
N ASP A 105 -14.04 15.34 4.08
CA ASP A 105 -15.47 15.64 4.11
C ASP A 105 -16.37 14.94 3.07
N PHE A 106 -17.08 13.91 3.56
CA PHE A 106 -18.51 13.81 3.31
C PHE A 106 -19.22 14.06 4.64
N ASP A 107 -19.51 15.34 4.91
CA ASP A 107 -20.49 15.79 5.90
C ASP A 107 -21.90 15.38 5.48
#